data_AF-A0AAN8JLP2-F1
#
_entry.id   AF-A0AAN8JLP2-F1
#
_cell.length_a   1.000
_cell.length_b   1.000
_cell.length_c   1.000
_cell.angle_alpha   90.00
_cell.angle_beta   90.00
_cell.angle_gamma   90.00
#
_symmetry.space_group_name_H-M   'P 1'
#
loop_
_entity.id
_entity.type
_entity.pdbx_description
1 polymer ?
#
loop_
_entity_poly.entity_id
_entity_poly.type
_entity_poly.pdbx_seq_one_letter_code
_entity_poly.pdbx_strand_id
1 'polypeptide(L)'
;MAQFCFPMLRIEEILNFFHDINVDICDSDFRKPDSFKWRQIYGIILELLTNIPPDQVYQNSQQIILVKSNDVYEYPELHNESLPLMTVTLSLKRVMSTCGIKDFTVQDIIEPTLKRLIKICSATINLYKFRTNRTTIFQQLKEENEKFRDLYDDLRQKINKHKAIRTEEEPAIARLQHEIEVFTTEMASHHKQQSVYQKNIQEIKTDLSGKRASKDKLKVDIINKEKQIDIISQKIVQSPEKAKNELARNQEKVTTLNEEIAESRDRCTEWARQAEKFKQQEAVADKLLKLLQSIKQEKDQESVLSKDILQNNEVYQEVQSILEELATKRHQLDARLTSKQEAGSKFDLQFKAKKKASNEQLEQVINQKMIYKKKNNLEAEQTEGTLKQKQKVVEELRNREQQVEERVEKMFSLYIELVQKYEESYKQFKGEWTDFLQAVGLI
;
A
#
# COMPACT_ATOMS: atom_id res chain seq x y z
N MET A 1 -23.78 34.13 -12.81
CA MET A 1 -24.66 33.09 -12.25
C MET A 1 -23.98 32.55 -10.99
N ALA A 2 -24.65 32.56 -9.84
CA ALA A 2 -24.05 32.17 -8.57
C ALA A 2 -23.61 30.70 -8.62
N GLN A 3 -22.31 30.47 -8.53
CA GLN A 3 -21.70 29.15 -8.49
C GLN A 3 -21.93 28.59 -7.08
N PHE A 4 -23.06 27.91 -6.86
CA PHE A 4 -23.36 27.32 -5.56
C PHE A 4 -22.43 26.12 -5.32
N CYS A 5 -21.63 26.16 -4.25
CA CYS A 5 -20.69 25.08 -3.86
C CYS A 5 -21.39 23.79 -3.40
N PHE A 6 -22.70 23.85 -3.12
CA PHE A 6 -23.51 22.73 -2.61
C PHE A 6 -24.96 22.84 -3.12
N PRO A 7 -25.69 21.73 -3.24
CA PRO A 7 -27.08 21.74 -3.70
C PRO A 7 -28.01 22.37 -2.63
N MET A 8 -28.97 23.17 -3.08
CA MET A 8 -30.03 23.72 -2.23
C MET A 8 -31.15 22.68 -2.11
N LEU A 9 -31.43 22.23 -0.89
CA LEU A 9 -32.43 21.21 -0.60
C LEU A 9 -33.83 21.84 -0.44
N ARG A 10 -34.85 21.03 -0.70
CA ARG A 10 -36.25 21.42 -0.40
C ARG A 10 -36.50 21.32 1.11
N ILE A 11 -37.45 22.11 1.62
CA ILE A 11 -37.77 22.11 3.06
C ILE A 11 -38.14 20.69 3.54
N GLU A 12 -38.91 19.94 2.75
CA GLU A 12 -39.25 18.54 3.03
C GLU A 12 -38.01 17.65 3.23
N GLU A 13 -36.99 17.80 2.40
CA GLU A 13 -35.75 17.02 2.48
C GLU A 13 -34.93 17.40 3.71
N ILE A 14 -34.96 18.68 4.09
CA ILE A 14 -34.31 19.20 5.30
C ILE A 14 -35.04 18.64 6.54
N LEU A 15 -36.37 18.66 6.55
CA LEU A 15 -37.19 18.14 7.65
C LEU A 15 -36.95 16.65 7.86
N ASN A 16 -36.94 15.85 6.78
CA ASN A 16 -36.66 14.42 6.85
C ASN A 16 -35.29 14.16 7.50
N PHE A 17 -34.26 14.91 7.11
CA PHE A 17 -32.92 14.77 7.70
C PHE A 17 -32.88 15.07 9.20
N PHE A 18 -33.54 16.16 9.63
CA PHE A 18 -33.57 16.51 11.05
C PHE A 18 -34.40 15.52 11.86
N HIS A 19 -35.47 14.97 11.28
CA HIS A 19 -36.24 13.89 11.89
C HIS A 19 -35.40 12.59 12.05
N ASP A 20 -34.58 12.24 11.06
CA ASP A 20 -33.65 11.09 11.14
C ASP A 20 -32.64 11.23 12.31
N ILE A 21 -32.36 12.46 12.75
CA ILE A 21 -31.43 12.79 13.84
C ILE A 21 -32.20 13.05 15.16
N ASN A 22 -33.52 12.79 15.20
CA ASN A 22 -34.40 13.05 16.35
C ASN A 22 -34.45 14.53 16.77
N VAL A 23 -34.47 15.46 15.81
CA VAL A 23 -34.66 16.89 16.07
C VAL A 23 -36.05 17.34 15.63
N ASP A 24 -36.82 17.89 16.57
CA ASP A 24 -38.22 18.31 16.35
C ASP A 24 -38.31 19.65 15.60
N ILE A 25 -38.37 19.57 14.27
CA ILE A 25 -38.55 20.72 13.37
C ILE A 25 -39.75 20.49 12.45
N CYS A 26 -40.54 21.54 12.22
CA CYS A 26 -41.72 21.55 11.34
C CYS A 26 -41.62 22.67 10.28
N ASP A 27 -42.40 22.59 9.21
CA ASP A 27 -42.42 23.62 8.14
C ASP A 27 -42.78 25.02 8.67
N SER A 28 -43.61 25.09 9.71
CA SER A 28 -43.96 26.34 10.40
C SER A 28 -42.75 27.06 11.00
N ASP A 29 -41.75 26.31 11.47
CA ASP A 29 -40.54 26.86 12.09
C ASP A 29 -39.60 27.53 11.07
N PHE A 30 -39.72 27.16 9.79
CA PHE A 30 -39.01 27.80 8.70
C PHE A 30 -39.75 29.06 8.23
N ARG A 31 -41.09 28.99 8.13
CA ARG A 31 -41.93 30.12 7.68
C ARG A 31 -42.01 31.26 8.70
N LYS A 32 -42.01 30.92 9.99
CA LYS A 32 -41.99 31.85 11.12
C LYS A 32 -40.86 31.45 12.07
N PRO A 33 -39.61 31.83 11.75
CA PRO A 33 -38.46 31.41 12.53
C PRO A 33 -38.45 32.07 13.90
N ASP A 34 -38.54 31.25 14.95
CA ASP A 34 -38.33 31.66 16.33
C ASP A 34 -36.83 31.61 16.68
N SER A 35 -36.28 32.74 17.11
CA SER A 35 -34.86 32.88 17.41
C SER A 35 -34.40 32.00 18.58
N PHE A 36 -35.29 31.69 19.53
CA PHE A 36 -34.97 30.79 20.63
C PHE A 36 -34.84 29.34 20.15
N LYS A 37 -35.84 28.84 19.41
CA LYS A 37 -35.81 27.49 18.83
C LYS A 37 -34.63 27.31 17.86
N TRP A 38 -34.35 28.27 16.99
CA TRP A 38 -33.23 28.18 16.05
C TRP A 38 -31.86 28.21 16.72
N ARG A 39 -31.72 28.90 17.86
CA ARG A 39 -30.49 28.86 18.67
C ARG A 39 -30.20 27.45 19.18
N GLN A 40 -31.22 26.72 19.64
CA GLN A 40 -31.07 25.32 20.06
C GLN A 40 -30.68 24.42 18.89
N ILE A 41 -31.34 24.60 17.73
CA ILE A 41 -31.03 23.86 16.51
C ILE A 41 -29.58 24.12 16.04
N TYR A 42 -29.10 25.36 16.11
CA TYR A 42 -27.70 25.65 15.81
C TYR A 42 -26.72 25.00 16.79
N GLY A 43 -27.09 24.90 18.08
CA GLY A 43 -26.32 24.12 19.06
C GLY A 43 -26.20 22.65 18.66
N ILE A 44 -27.31 22.05 18.24
CA ILE A 44 -27.33 20.66 17.75
C ILE A 44 -26.48 20.53 16.47
N ILE A 45 -26.56 21.48 15.54
CA ILE A 45 -25.73 21.49 14.33
C ILE A 45 -24.23 21.57 14.68
N LEU A 46 -23.87 22.41 15.64
CA LEU A 46 -22.49 22.56 16.10
C LEU A 46 -21.97 21.24 16.68
N GLU A 47 -22.74 20.63 17.57
CA GLU A 47 -22.42 19.33 18.15
C GLU A 47 -22.33 18.24 17.09
N LEU A 48 -23.30 18.18 16.18
CA LEU A 48 -23.34 17.19 15.10
C LEU A 48 -22.06 17.22 14.24
N LEU A 49 -21.54 18.42 13.93
CA LEU A 49 -20.38 18.58 13.06
C LEU A 49 -19.03 18.51 13.80
N THR A 50 -18.97 18.89 15.07
CA THR A 50 -17.71 18.99 15.84
C THR A 50 -17.55 17.93 16.93
N ASN A 51 -18.62 17.21 17.29
CA ASN A 51 -18.74 16.36 18.48
C ASN A 51 -18.45 17.10 19.80
N ILE A 52 -18.62 18.42 19.83
CA ILE A 52 -18.49 19.25 21.03
C ILE A 52 -19.89 19.67 21.48
N PRO A 53 -20.33 19.31 22.70
CA PRO A 53 -21.64 19.69 23.18
C PRO A 53 -21.72 21.22 23.35
N PRO A 54 -22.89 21.84 23.11
CA PRO A 54 -23.06 23.28 23.23
C PRO A 54 -22.69 23.78 24.64
N ASP A 55 -23.00 23.01 25.67
CA ASP A 55 -22.68 23.31 27.08
C ASP A 55 -21.19 23.51 27.32
N GLN A 56 -20.33 22.75 26.64
CA GLN A 56 -18.88 22.92 26.76
C GLN A 56 -18.40 24.23 26.12
N VAL A 57 -19.08 24.70 25.07
CA VAL A 57 -18.80 26.00 24.45
C VAL A 57 -19.23 27.13 25.38
N TYR A 58 -20.39 26.98 26.05
CA TYR A 58 -20.86 27.91 27.09
C TYR A 58 -19.90 27.95 28.29
N GLN A 59 -19.46 26.79 28.79
CA GLN A 59 -18.50 26.70 29.90
C GLN A 59 -17.13 27.30 29.53
N ASN A 60 -16.63 27.04 28.32
CA ASN A 60 -15.39 27.67 27.84
C ASN A 60 -15.52 29.20 27.78
N SER A 61 -16.69 29.71 27.39
CA SER A 61 -16.94 31.16 27.41
C SER A 61 -16.96 31.73 28.83
N GLN A 62 -17.52 31.01 29.81
CA GLN A 62 -17.49 31.38 31.21
C GLN A 62 -16.09 31.31 31.82
N GLN A 63 -15.28 30.31 31.44
CA GLN A 63 -13.88 30.25 31.85
C GLN A 63 -13.07 31.41 31.27
N ILE A 64 -13.33 31.83 30.04
CA ILE A 64 -12.70 33.02 29.46
C ILE A 64 -13.08 34.27 30.25
N ILE A 65 -14.33 34.40 30.68
CA ILE A 65 -14.79 35.48 31.56
C ILE A 65 -14.00 35.42 32.87
N LEU A 66 -14.00 34.29 33.58
CA LEU A 66 -13.38 34.13 34.90
C LEU A 66 -11.85 34.28 34.90
N VAL A 67 -11.17 33.84 33.83
CA VAL A 67 -9.70 33.90 33.72
C VAL A 67 -9.21 35.26 33.25
N LYS A 68 -9.99 36.00 32.45
CA LYS A 68 -9.63 37.32 31.93
C LYS A 68 -10.32 38.49 32.63
N SER A 69 -11.28 38.23 33.52
CA SER A 69 -12.05 39.25 34.23
C SER A 69 -11.21 40.09 35.18
N ASN A 70 -10.21 39.51 35.85
CA ASN A 70 -9.45 40.27 36.86
C ASN A 70 -8.44 41.26 36.26
N ASP A 71 -8.01 41.07 35.00
CA ASP A 71 -6.98 41.91 34.37
C ASP A 71 -7.49 42.77 33.20
N VAL A 72 -8.69 42.51 32.65
CA VAL A 72 -9.13 43.13 31.37
C VAL A 72 -10.51 43.80 31.43
N TYR A 73 -11.42 43.40 32.32
CA TYR A 73 -12.81 43.92 32.36
C TYR A 73 -13.20 44.45 33.74
N GLU A 74 -13.54 45.73 33.83
CA GLU A 74 -13.91 46.41 35.08
C GLU A 74 -15.27 45.94 35.65
N TYR A 75 -16.19 45.46 34.78
CA TYR A 75 -17.49 44.89 35.16
C TYR A 75 -17.83 43.62 34.37
N PRO A 76 -17.28 42.45 34.76
CA PRO A 76 -17.48 41.18 34.05
C PRO A 76 -18.94 40.72 33.96
N GLU A 77 -19.77 41.07 34.94
CA GLU A 77 -21.16 40.63 35.06
C GLU A 77 -22.06 41.14 33.91
N LEU A 78 -21.75 42.32 33.36
CA LEU A 78 -22.48 42.91 32.23
C LEU A 78 -22.29 42.11 30.92
N HIS A 79 -21.28 41.24 30.88
CA HIS A 79 -20.92 40.48 29.69
C HIS A 79 -21.37 39.01 29.73
N ASN A 80 -22.09 38.61 30.78
CA ASN A 80 -22.56 37.24 30.98
C ASN A 80 -23.46 36.71 29.87
N GLU A 81 -24.24 37.57 29.20
CA GLU A 81 -25.09 37.17 28.07
C GLU A 81 -24.44 37.39 26.69
N SER A 82 -23.64 38.46 26.58
CA SER A 82 -23.05 38.87 25.29
C SER A 82 -21.89 37.97 24.86
N LEU A 83 -21.04 37.56 25.80
CA LEU A 83 -19.85 36.75 25.48
C LEU A 83 -20.18 35.31 25.07
N PRO A 84 -21.11 34.59 25.72
CA PRO A 84 -21.48 33.27 25.23
C PRO A 84 -22.14 33.30 23.86
N LEU A 85 -22.99 34.31 23.59
CA LEU A 85 -23.58 34.53 22.28
C LEU A 85 -22.50 34.78 21.21
N MET A 86 -21.49 35.61 21.52
CA MET A 86 -20.38 35.88 20.61
C MET A 86 -19.52 34.63 20.36
N THR A 87 -19.17 33.90 21.42
CA THR A 87 -18.36 32.67 21.33
C THR A 87 -19.06 31.59 20.50
N VAL A 88 -20.36 31.37 20.72
CA VAL A 88 -21.17 30.46 19.90
C VAL A 88 -21.23 30.95 18.46
N THR A 89 -21.45 32.24 18.23
CA THR A 89 -21.48 32.81 16.86
C THR A 89 -20.16 32.61 16.13
N LEU A 90 -19.02 32.87 16.78
CA LEU A 90 -17.70 32.68 16.19
C LEU A 90 -17.40 31.21 15.92
N SER A 91 -17.83 30.32 16.81
CA SER A 91 -17.69 28.87 16.65
C SER A 91 -18.51 28.37 15.47
N LEU A 92 -19.78 28.76 15.39
CA LEU A 92 -20.64 28.49 14.24
C LEU A 92 -20.08 29.10 12.96
N LYS A 93 -19.59 30.34 12.98
CA LYS A 93 -18.98 30.97 11.81
C LYS A 93 -17.81 30.15 11.26
N ARG A 94 -16.98 29.59 12.14
CA ARG A 94 -15.87 28.71 11.74
C ARG A 94 -16.38 27.43 11.09
N VAL A 95 -17.37 26.78 11.69
CA VAL A 95 -17.98 25.54 11.16
C VAL A 95 -18.72 25.79 9.85
N MET A 96 -19.47 26.89 9.76
CA MET A 96 -20.20 27.29 8.56
C MET A 96 -19.26 27.66 7.41
N SER A 97 -18.10 28.26 7.70
CA SER A 97 -17.05 28.48 6.70
C SER A 97 -16.57 27.15 6.09
N THR A 98 -16.42 26.10 6.90
CA THR A 98 -16.10 24.74 6.42
C THR A 98 -17.24 24.13 5.60
N CYS A 99 -18.50 24.46 5.91
CA CYS A 99 -19.66 24.06 5.10
C CYS A 99 -19.77 24.84 3.77
N GLY A 100 -18.96 25.88 3.56
CA GLY A 100 -18.98 26.73 2.36
C GLY A 100 -19.74 28.05 2.52
N ILE A 101 -20.18 28.40 3.74
CA ILE A 101 -20.85 29.67 4.07
C ILE A 101 -19.87 30.57 4.82
N LYS A 102 -19.22 31.49 4.10
CA LYS A 102 -18.21 32.40 4.66
C LYS A 102 -18.79 33.64 5.33
N ASP A 103 -20.05 33.95 5.05
CA ASP A 103 -20.75 35.18 5.44
C ASP A 103 -21.67 34.97 6.66
N PHE A 104 -21.40 34.00 7.53
CA PHE A 104 -22.20 33.77 8.74
C PHE A 104 -22.00 34.89 9.77
N THR A 105 -23.11 35.42 10.30
CA THR A 105 -23.13 36.57 11.22
C THR A 105 -24.05 36.34 12.42
N VAL A 106 -23.96 37.22 13.43
CA VAL A 106 -24.84 37.17 14.61
C VAL A 106 -26.33 37.33 14.22
N GLN A 107 -26.63 38.05 13.14
CA GLN A 107 -28.00 38.22 12.64
C GLN A 107 -28.64 36.89 12.24
N ASP A 108 -27.84 35.92 11.76
CA ASP A 108 -28.35 34.59 11.40
C ASP A 108 -28.89 33.81 12.62
N ILE A 109 -28.57 34.26 13.85
CA ILE A 109 -29.01 33.68 15.13
C ILE A 109 -30.11 34.52 15.77
N ILE A 110 -29.99 35.85 15.76
CA ILE A 110 -30.95 36.76 16.42
C ILE A 110 -32.20 36.94 15.55
N GLU A 111 -32.05 37.05 14.23
CA GLU A 111 -33.14 37.29 13.28
C GLU A 111 -33.00 36.34 12.08
N PRO A 112 -33.31 35.04 12.27
CA PRO A 112 -33.16 34.08 11.19
C PRO A 112 -34.17 34.38 10.07
N THR A 113 -33.75 34.27 8.81
CA THR A 113 -34.65 34.41 7.66
C THR A 113 -34.81 33.09 6.92
N LEU A 114 -36.01 32.81 6.41
CA LEU A 114 -36.35 31.56 5.71
C LEU A 114 -35.30 31.15 4.65
N LYS A 115 -34.96 32.08 3.74
CA LYS A 115 -33.98 31.81 2.66
C LYS A 115 -32.60 31.45 3.20
N ARG A 116 -32.21 32.07 4.31
CA ARG A 116 -30.90 31.91 4.94
C ARG A 116 -30.82 30.59 5.70
N LEU A 117 -31.88 30.24 6.43
CA LEU A 117 -32.02 28.95 7.12
C LEU A 117 -31.94 27.78 6.15
N ILE A 118 -32.67 27.82 5.04
CA ILE A 118 -32.61 26.77 4.00
C ILE A 118 -31.17 26.60 3.48
N LYS A 119 -30.47 27.70 3.24
CA LYS A 119 -29.07 27.67 2.77
C LYS A 119 -28.15 27.05 3.81
N ILE A 120 -28.28 27.42 5.09
CA ILE A 120 -27.45 26.92 6.19
C ILE A 120 -27.70 25.43 6.44
N CYS A 121 -28.96 25.02 6.53
CA CYS A 121 -29.33 23.62 6.68
C CYS A 121 -28.84 22.78 5.49
N SER A 122 -29.01 23.27 4.25
CA SER A 122 -28.52 22.55 3.06
C SER A 122 -27.00 22.36 3.06
N ALA A 123 -26.25 23.39 3.45
CA ALA A 123 -24.79 23.32 3.55
C ALA A 123 -24.34 22.34 4.64
N THR A 124 -25.02 22.37 5.79
CA THR A 124 -24.77 21.50 6.95
C THR A 124 -25.02 20.03 6.59
N ILE A 125 -26.16 19.74 5.97
CA ILE A 125 -26.55 18.39 5.55
C ILE A 125 -25.54 17.85 4.53
N ASN A 126 -25.12 18.68 3.58
CA ASN A 126 -24.13 18.29 2.58
C ASN A 126 -22.79 17.91 3.23
N LEU A 127 -22.29 18.74 4.16
CA LEU A 127 -21.05 18.43 4.88
C LEU A 127 -21.19 17.18 5.76
N TYR A 128 -22.33 17.03 6.45
CA TYR A 128 -22.60 15.85 7.28
C TYR A 128 -22.60 14.56 6.44
N LYS A 129 -23.35 14.53 5.34
CA LYS A 129 -23.38 13.37 4.42
C LYS A 129 -22.00 13.07 3.84
N PHE A 130 -21.25 14.11 3.46
CA PHE A 130 -19.88 13.95 3.00
C PHE A 130 -18.98 13.34 4.07
N ARG A 131 -19.06 13.83 5.31
CA ARG A 131 -18.29 13.31 6.45
C ARG A 131 -18.64 11.85 6.69
N THR A 132 -19.92 11.51 6.83
CA THR A 132 -20.39 10.14 7.10
C THR A 132 -19.91 9.15 6.03
N ASN A 133 -19.98 9.52 4.74
CA ASN A 133 -19.48 8.68 3.65
C ASN A 133 -17.95 8.47 3.70
N ARG A 134 -17.20 9.44 4.24
CA ARG A 134 -15.74 9.34 4.37
C ARG A 134 -15.30 8.68 5.67
N THR A 135 -16.09 8.79 6.74
CA THR A 135 -15.78 8.19 8.05
C THR A 135 -15.51 6.70 7.93
N THR A 136 -16.28 5.97 7.12
CA THR A 136 -16.08 4.53 6.90
C THR A 136 -14.70 4.21 6.32
N ILE A 137 -14.23 5.02 5.37
CA ILE A 137 -12.90 4.87 4.75
C ILE A 137 -11.81 5.22 5.76
N PHE A 138 -11.99 6.32 6.51
CA PHE A 138 -11.04 6.71 7.55
C PHE A 138 -10.94 5.67 8.67
N GLN A 139 -12.06 5.03 9.03
CA GLN A 139 -12.08 3.97 10.02
C GLN A 139 -11.32 2.74 9.54
N GLN A 140 -11.52 2.31 8.29
CA GLN A 140 -10.73 1.23 7.69
C GLN A 140 -9.24 1.54 7.67
N LEU A 141 -8.86 2.75 7.24
CA LEU A 141 -7.45 3.18 7.24
C LEU A 141 -6.87 3.25 8.65
N LYS A 142 -7.67 3.64 9.65
CA LYS A 142 -7.26 3.67 11.06
C LYS A 142 -6.99 2.25 11.57
N GLU A 143 -7.91 1.31 11.31
CA GLU A 143 -7.76 -0.10 11.69
C GLU A 143 -6.56 -0.75 11.00
N GLU A 144 -6.31 -0.47 9.72
CA GLU A 144 -5.11 -0.93 9.01
C GLU A 144 -3.83 -0.34 9.63
N ASN A 145 -3.82 0.95 9.94
CA ASN A 145 -2.67 1.62 10.55
C ASN A 145 -2.37 1.08 11.96
N GLU A 146 -3.41 0.80 12.75
CA GLU A 146 -3.27 0.12 14.05
C GLU A 146 -2.64 -1.27 13.90
N LYS A 147 -3.11 -2.09 12.95
CA LYS A 147 -2.49 -3.39 12.64
C LYS A 147 -1.02 -3.28 12.21
N PHE A 148 -0.70 -2.29 11.36
CA PHE A 148 0.69 -2.05 10.95
C PHE A 148 1.56 -1.61 12.12
N ARG A 149 1.02 -0.80 13.04
CA ARG A 149 1.73 -0.36 14.25
C ARG A 149 2.01 -1.54 15.17
N ASP A 150 1.02 -2.40 15.41
CA ASP A 150 1.18 -3.59 16.25
C ASP A 150 2.23 -4.54 15.66
N LEU A 151 2.20 -4.77 14.34
CA LEU A 151 3.20 -5.58 13.64
C LEU A 151 4.60 -4.96 13.73
N TYR A 152 4.69 -3.64 13.57
CA TYR A 152 5.97 -2.92 13.68
C TYR A 152 6.55 -3.05 15.09
N ASP A 153 5.73 -2.91 16.13
CA ASP A 153 6.17 -3.04 17.51
C ASP A 153 6.58 -4.48 17.85
N ASP A 154 5.86 -5.51 17.36
CA ASP A 154 6.26 -6.91 17.52
C ASP A 154 7.60 -7.21 16.82
N LEU A 155 7.77 -6.78 15.57
CA LEU A 155 9.03 -6.93 14.84
C LEU A 155 10.18 -6.21 15.55
N ARG A 156 9.93 -5.01 16.07
CA ARG A 156 10.93 -4.24 16.83
C ARG A 156 11.33 -4.96 18.11
N GLN A 157 10.37 -5.56 18.83
CA GLN A 157 10.67 -6.38 20.01
C GLN A 157 11.48 -7.62 19.65
N LYS A 158 11.13 -8.34 18.57
CA LYS A 158 11.90 -9.49 18.08
C LYS A 158 13.33 -9.13 17.70
N ILE A 159 13.52 -8.02 16.98
CA ILE A 159 14.86 -7.52 16.63
C ILE A 159 15.67 -7.22 17.91
N ASN A 160 15.06 -6.56 18.90
CA ASN A 160 15.74 -6.25 20.15
C ASN A 160 16.11 -7.51 20.94
N LYS A 161 15.24 -8.53 20.95
CA LYS A 161 15.55 -9.84 21.55
C LYS A 161 16.75 -10.51 20.87
N HIS A 162 16.77 -10.58 19.54
CA HIS A 162 17.91 -11.15 18.81
C HIS A 162 19.20 -10.35 19.00
N LYS A 163 19.12 -9.01 19.10
CA LYS A 163 20.28 -8.18 19.42
C LYS A 163 20.82 -8.49 20.83
N ALA A 164 19.94 -8.62 21.82
CA ALA A 164 20.33 -8.95 23.19
C ALA A 164 21.01 -10.33 23.26
N ILE A 165 20.45 -11.34 22.60
CA ILE A 165 21.05 -12.68 22.51
C ILE A 165 22.43 -12.60 21.86
N ARG A 166 22.58 -11.89 20.73
CA ARG A 166 23.88 -11.72 20.08
C ARG A 166 24.91 -11.07 20.99
N THR A 167 24.54 -10.02 21.73
CA THR A 167 25.46 -9.37 22.67
C THR A 167 25.86 -10.26 23.83
N GLU A 168 25.01 -11.21 24.24
CA GLU A 168 25.30 -12.20 25.27
C GLU A 168 26.21 -13.34 24.75
N GLU A 169 26.01 -13.76 23.50
CA GLU A 169 26.79 -14.82 22.84
C GLU A 169 28.16 -14.34 22.35
N GLU A 170 28.30 -13.06 22.00
CA GLU A 170 29.54 -12.46 21.48
C GLU A 170 30.80 -12.73 22.33
N PRO A 171 30.80 -12.62 23.68
CA PRO A 171 31.96 -12.98 24.49
C PRO A 171 32.25 -14.48 24.52
N ALA A 172 31.25 -15.35 24.33
CA ALA A 172 31.47 -16.79 24.23
C ALA A 172 32.11 -17.14 22.87
N ILE A 173 31.62 -16.55 21.78
CA ILE A 173 32.18 -16.70 20.44
C ILE A 173 33.62 -16.18 20.40
N ALA A 174 33.90 -15.01 20.97
CA ALA A 174 35.25 -14.45 21.01
C ALA A 174 36.23 -15.35 21.80
N ARG A 175 35.79 -15.96 22.91
CA ARG A 175 36.60 -16.93 23.67
C ARG A 175 36.91 -18.18 22.84
N LEU A 176 35.91 -18.76 22.17
CA LEU A 176 36.10 -19.93 21.31
C LEU A 176 37.00 -19.61 20.12
N GLN A 177 36.87 -18.43 19.52
CA GLN A 177 37.77 -17.99 18.44
C GLN A 177 39.22 -17.87 18.91
N HIS A 178 39.44 -17.30 20.10
CA HIS A 178 40.77 -17.22 20.68
C HIS A 178 41.36 -18.60 20.98
N GLU A 179 40.55 -19.53 21.51
CA GLU A 179 40.97 -20.90 21.78
C GLU A 179 41.33 -21.65 20.49
N ILE A 180 40.54 -21.48 19.41
CA ILE A 180 40.86 -22.02 18.09
C ILE A 180 42.19 -21.46 17.57
N GLU A 181 42.44 -20.16 17.73
CA GLU A 181 43.69 -19.53 17.31
C GLU A 181 44.88 -20.09 18.07
N VAL A 182 44.76 -20.23 19.41
CA VAL A 182 45.79 -20.85 20.25
C VAL A 182 46.07 -22.28 19.79
N PHE A 183 45.06 -23.14 19.66
CA PHE A 183 45.26 -24.52 19.19
C PHE A 183 45.85 -24.60 17.79
N THR A 184 45.50 -23.68 16.91
CA THR A 184 46.09 -23.62 15.56
C THR A 184 47.59 -23.32 15.63
N THR A 185 48.00 -22.39 16.50
CA THR A 185 49.42 -22.06 16.70
C THR A 185 50.20 -23.22 17.34
N GLU A 186 49.61 -23.89 18.34
CA GLU A 186 50.21 -25.07 18.97
C GLU A 186 50.36 -26.22 17.98
N MET A 187 49.33 -26.50 17.17
CA MET A 187 49.37 -27.52 16.14
C MET A 187 50.46 -27.23 15.10
N ALA A 188 50.61 -25.97 14.68
CA ALA A 188 51.70 -25.56 13.78
C ALA A 188 53.09 -25.75 14.42
N SER A 189 53.23 -25.45 15.71
CA SER A 189 54.47 -25.69 16.47
C SER A 189 54.80 -27.18 16.56
N HIS A 190 53.82 -28.03 16.90
CA HIS A 190 53.98 -29.47 16.95
C HIS A 190 54.33 -30.06 15.57
N HIS A 191 53.71 -29.59 14.49
CA HIS A 191 54.09 -29.97 13.13
C HIS A 191 55.56 -29.63 12.82
N LYS A 192 56.03 -28.45 13.25
CA LYS A 192 57.42 -28.04 13.08
C LYS A 192 58.37 -28.94 13.88
N GLN A 193 58.04 -29.25 15.13
CA GLN A 193 58.80 -30.18 15.96
C GLN A 193 58.83 -31.59 15.37
N GLN A 194 57.69 -32.09 14.89
CA GLN A 194 57.59 -33.38 14.22
C GLN A 194 58.51 -33.45 13.00
N SER A 195 58.56 -32.39 12.18
CA SER A 195 59.47 -32.31 11.04
C SER A 195 60.94 -32.39 11.46
N VAL A 196 61.32 -31.72 12.55
CA VAL A 196 62.68 -31.80 13.11
C VAL A 196 62.99 -33.22 13.60
N TYR A 197 62.09 -33.84 14.36
CA TYR A 197 62.28 -35.22 14.83
C TYR A 197 62.40 -36.22 13.67
N GLN A 198 61.64 -36.04 12.59
CA GLN A 198 61.76 -36.89 11.39
C GLN A 198 63.14 -36.76 10.74
N LYS A 199 63.69 -35.54 10.63
CA LYS A 199 65.06 -35.33 10.14
C LYS A 199 66.09 -36.03 11.04
N ASN A 200 66.00 -35.82 12.35
CA ASN A 200 66.91 -36.45 13.31
C ASN A 200 66.84 -37.99 13.25
N ILE A 201 65.63 -38.57 13.11
CA ILE A 201 65.46 -40.02 12.93
C ILE A 201 66.15 -40.50 11.65
N GLN A 202 66.07 -39.72 10.57
CA GLN A 202 66.71 -40.07 9.31
C GLN A 202 68.24 -40.01 9.41
N GLU A 203 68.78 -38.99 10.08
CA GLU A 203 70.22 -38.86 10.39
C GLU A 203 70.73 -40.01 11.26
N ILE A 204 70.01 -40.34 12.34
CA ILE A 204 70.36 -41.48 13.21
C ILE A 204 70.31 -42.80 12.42
N LYS A 205 69.33 -42.98 11.53
CA LYS A 205 69.27 -44.18 10.66
C LYS A 205 70.47 -44.27 9.72
N THR A 206 70.89 -43.16 9.12
CA THR A 206 72.08 -43.13 8.26
C THR A 206 73.35 -43.44 9.04
N ASP A 207 73.50 -42.86 10.23
CA ASP A 207 74.65 -43.12 11.11
C ASP A 207 74.69 -44.57 11.59
N LEU A 208 73.54 -45.12 11.98
CA LEU A 208 73.42 -46.50 12.43
C LEU A 208 73.75 -47.47 11.29
N SER A 209 73.32 -47.18 10.06
CA SER A 209 73.72 -47.94 8.87
C SER A 209 75.23 -47.89 8.65
N GLY A 210 75.85 -46.70 8.76
CA GLY A 210 77.30 -46.54 8.65
C GLY A 210 78.08 -47.30 9.73
N LYS A 211 77.62 -47.23 10.99
CA LYS A 211 78.22 -47.99 12.11
C LYS A 211 78.04 -49.50 11.94
N ARG A 212 76.90 -49.96 11.41
CA ARG A 212 76.68 -51.39 11.07
C ARG A 212 77.66 -51.86 10.01
N ALA A 213 77.81 -51.11 8.91
CA ALA A 213 78.79 -51.44 7.87
C ALA A 213 80.23 -51.50 8.43
N SER A 214 80.60 -50.57 9.31
CA SER A 214 81.90 -50.59 9.99
C SER A 214 82.06 -51.81 10.93
N LYS A 215 81.01 -52.19 11.67
CA LYS A 215 81.01 -53.39 12.52
C LYS A 215 81.18 -54.65 11.67
N ASP A 216 80.51 -54.76 10.54
CA ASP A 216 80.61 -55.92 9.67
C ASP A 216 82.01 -56.02 9.04
N LYS A 217 82.63 -54.88 8.68
CA LYS A 217 84.04 -54.84 8.27
C LYS A 217 84.97 -55.36 9.37
N LEU A 218 84.81 -54.88 10.61
CA LEU A 218 85.62 -55.33 11.74
C LEU A 218 85.43 -56.82 12.06
N LYS A 219 84.21 -57.37 11.90
CA LYS A 219 83.96 -58.81 12.05
C LYS A 219 84.75 -59.63 11.02
N VAL A 220 84.79 -59.18 9.76
CA VAL A 220 85.61 -59.83 8.72
C VAL A 220 87.09 -59.80 9.10
N ASP A 221 87.57 -58.68 9.64
CA ASP A 221 88.96 -58.55 10.11
C ASP A 221 89.26 -59.47 11.29
N ILE A 222 88.34 -59.60 12.25
CA ILE A 222 88.47 -60.54 13.38
C ILE A 222 88.56 -61.98 12.85
N ILE A 223 87.65 -62.41 11.97
CA ILE A 223 87.69 -63.77 11.39
C ILE A 223 89.01 -64.03 10.67
N ASN A 224 89.55 -63.02 9.97
CA ASN A 224 90.86 -63.14 9.33
C ASN A 224 92.01 -63.26 10.36
N LYS A 225 91.92 -62.57 11.49
CA LYS A 225 92.90 -62.67 12.59
C LYS A 225 92.78 -63.98 13.37
N GLU A 226 91.57 -64.47 13.61
CA GLU A 226 91.31 -65.80 14.19
C GLU A 226 91.89 -66.90 13.31
N LYS A 227 91.73 -66.82 11.98
CA LYS A 227 92.41 -67.73 11.05
C LYS A 227 93.94 -67.67 11.16
N GLN A 228 94.52 -66.50 11.43
CA GLN A 228 95.97 -66.37 11.69
C GLN A 228 96.36 -66.99 13.04
N ILE A 229 95.51 -66.87 14.06
CA ILE A 229 95.69 -67.47 15.37
C ILE A 229 95.57 -69.00 15.28
N ASP A 230 94.64 -69.55 14.50
CA ASP A 230 94.49 -71.00 14.31
C ASP A 230 95.71 -71.64 13.62
N ILE A 231 96.34 -70.93 12.68
CA ILE A 231 97.60 -71.35 12.04
C ILE A 231 98.76 -71.40 13.06
N ILE A 232 98.74 -70.52 14.06
CA ILE A 232 99.73 -70.44 15.15
C ILE A 232 99.41 -71.47 16.25
N SER A 233 98.13 -71.72 16.50
CA SER A 233 97.61 -72.69 17.48
C SER A 233 97.88 -74.15 17.09
N GLN A 234 98.04 -74.45 15.79
CA GLN A 234 98.41 -75.80 15.31
C GLN A 234 99.89 -76.17 15.53
N LYS A 235 100.71 -75.28 16.12
CA LYS A 235 102.14 -75.51 16.41
C LYS A 235 102.50 -75.86 17.86
N ILE A 236 101.53 -76.09 18.75
CA ILE A 236 101.83 -76.41 20.15
C ILE A 236 101.07 -77.65 20.60
N VAL A 237 101.85 -78.69 20.85
CA VAL A 237 101.54 -79.98 21.47
C VAL A 237 102.44 -80.01 22.72
N GLN A 238 102.11 -80.47 23.93
CA GLN A 238 101.18 -81.48 24.43
C GLN A 238 100.93 -81.22 25.94
N SER A 239 99.71 -81.54 26.38
CA SER A 239 99.27 -82.03 27.71
C SER A 239 99.83 -81.41 29.02
N PRO A 240 98.93 -81.03 29.94
CA PRO A 240 98.95 -81.68 31.25
C PRO A 240 97.53 -82.08 31.68
N GLU A 241 97.14 -83.28 31.26
CA GLU A 241 95.76 -83.79 31.30
C GLU A 241 95.38 -84.54 32.59
N LYS A 242 96.19 -84.50 33.66
CA LYS A 242 95.92 -85.33 34.85
C LYS A 242 95.87 -84.62 36.20
N ALA A 243 95.97 -83.28 36.21
CA ALA A 243 95.63 -82.45 37.37
C ALA A 243 94.38 -81.58 37.16
N LYS A 244 93.86 -81.53 35.91
CA LYS A 244 92.68 -80.75 35.52
C LYS A 244 91.35 -81.42 35.88
N ASN A 245 91.30 -82.76 35.93
CA ASN A 245 90.03 -83.49 36.02
C ASN A 245 89.38 -83.52 37.41
N GLU A 246 90.11 -83.23 38.50
CA GLU A 246 89.51 -83.19 39.85
C GLU A 246 89.14 -81.77 40.30
N LEU A 247 89.87 -80.74 39.86
CA LEU A 247 89.45 -79.34 39.99
C LEU A 247 88.31 -79.00 39.02
N ALA A 248 88.34 -79.55 37.79
CA ALA A 248 87.27 -79.41 36.81
C ALA A 248 85.96 -80.00 37.31
N ARG A 249 85.96 -81.09 38.08
CA ARG A 249 84.71 -81.71 38.57
C ARG A 249 84.00 -80.87 39.65
N ASN A 250 84.76 -80.15 40.47
CA ASN A 250 84.20 -79.21 41.46
C ASN A 250 83.92 -77.84 40.85
N GLN A 251 84.73 -77.38 39.89
CA GLN A 251 84.39 -76.22 39.06
C GLN A 251 83.15 -76.48 38.21
N GLU A 252 82.96 -77.68 37.66
CA GLU A 252 81.80 -78.11 36.86
C GLU A 252 80.52 -78.12 37.70
N LYS A 253 80.59 -78.50 38.98
CA LYS A 253 79.46 -78.38 39.90
C LYS A 253 79.13 -76.93 40.29
N VAL A 254 80.16 -76.09 40.44
CA VAL A 254 79.97 -74.66 40.73
C VAL A 254 79.53 -73.89 39.47
N THR A 255 79.97 -74.28 38.28
CA THR A 255 79.51 -73.69 37.01
C THR A 255 78.10 -74.14 36.71
N THR A 256 77.75 -75.42 36.88
CA THR A 256 76.37 -75.89 36.68
C THR A 256 75.39 -75.23 37.66
N LEU A 257 75.74 -75.07 38.94
CA LEU A 257 74.90 -74.33 39.89
C LEU A 257 74.83 -72.82 39.58
N ASN A 258 75.93 -72.19 39.15
CA ASN A 258 75.90 -70.79 38.71
C ASN A 258 75.14 -70.61 37.38
N GLU A 259 75.17 -71.61 36.51
CA GLU A 259 74.40 -71.68 35.26
C GLU A 259 72.92 -71.87 35.55
N GLU A 260 72.54 -72.72 36.50
CA GLU A 260 71.14 -72.87 36.95
C GLU A 260 70.64 -71.58 37.64
N ILE A 261 71.46 -70.91 38.44
CA ILE A 261 71.12 -69.61 39.05
C ILE A 261 71.04 -68.52 37.98
N ALA A 262 71.96 -68.49 37.02
CA ALA A 262 71.93 -67.55 35.90
C ALA A 262 70.70 -67.80 35.02
N GLU A 263 70.37 -69.05 34.71
CA GLU A 263 69.19 -69.43 33.95
C GLU A 263 67.91 -69.08 34.72
N SER A 264 67.86 -69.30 36.03
CA SER A 264 66.74 -68.86 36.87
C SER A 264 66.62 -67.34 36.92
N ARG A 265 67.74 -66.61 36.91
CA ARG A 265 67.76 -65.13 36.89
C ARG A 265 67.32 -64.59 35.53
N ASP A 266 67.79 -65.20 34.45
CA ASP A 266 67.40 -64.90 33.07
C ASP A 266 65.92 -65.19 32.87
N ARG A 267 65.40 -66.31 33.40
CA ARG A 267 63.96 -66.58 33.45
C ARG A 267 63.24 -65.49 34.22
N CYS A 268 63.65 -65.14 35.44
CA CYS A 268 63.02 -64.06 36.22
C CYS A 268 63.00 -62.72 35.47
N THR A 269 64.08 -62.36 34.77
CA THR A 269 64.12 -61.12 33.97
C THR A 269 63.22 -61.20 32.73
N GLU A 270 63.11 -62.36 32.07
CA GLU A 270 62.16 -62.55 30.97
C GLU A 270 60.70 -62.51 31.46
N TRP A 271 60.39 -63.10 32.62
CA TRP A 271 59.07 -62.98 33.26
C TRP A 271 58.75 -61.53 33.63
N ALA A 272 59.71 -60.79 34.19
CA ALA A 272 59.56 -59.35 34.46
C ALA A 272 59.32 -58.54 33.17
N ARG A 273 60.04 -58.87 32.09
CA ARG A 273 59.86 -58.25 30.78
C ARG A 273 58.49 -58.57 30.18
N GLN A 274 57.99 -59.80 30.36
CA GLN A 274 56.64 -60.18 29.93
C GLN A 274 55.56 -59.46 30.74
N ALA A 275 55.72 -59.34 32.06
CA ALA A 275 54.81 -58.56 32.90
C ALA A 275 54.75 -57.08 32.48
N GLU A 276 55.89 -56.48 32.14
CA GLU A 276 55.94 -55.11 31.64
C GLU A 276 55.25 -54.95 30.28
N LYS A 277 55.39 -55.93 29.37
CA LYS A 277 54.64 -55.96 28.11
C LYS A 277 53.13 -56.04 28.34
N PHE A 278 52.67 -56.87 29.30
CA PHE A 278 51.25 -56.96 29.63
C PHE A 278 50.71 -55.65 30.20
N LYS A 279 51.45 -54.95 31.07
CA LYS A 279 51.08 -53.61 31.53
C LYS A 279 50.97 -52.59 30.40
N GLN A 280 51.88 -52.64 29.43
CA GLN A 280 51.81 -51.78 28.25
C GLN A 280 50.59 -52.11 27.38
N GLN A 281 50.25 -53.39 27.22
CA GLN A 281 49.06 -53.82 26.49
C GLN A 281 47.76 -53.42 27.22
N GLU A 282 47.72 -53.52 28.54
CA GLU A 282 46.59 -53.06 29.37
C GLU A 282 46.37 -51.54 29.22
N ALA A 283 47.44 -50.74 29.27
CA ALA A 283 47.35 -49.30 29.04
C ALA A 283 46.86 -48.95 27.61
N VAL A 284 47.14 -49.78 26.61
CA VAL A 284 46.59 -49.63 25.26
C VAL A 284 45.11 -50.04 25.21
N ALA A 285 44.73 -51.11 25.91
CA ALA A 285 43.33 -51.55 26.01
C ALA A 285 42.45 -50.49 26.69
N ASP A 286 42.94 -49.83 27.74
CA ASP A 286 42.24 -48.72 28.40
C ASP A 286 42.02 -47.51 27.47
N LYS A 287 43.02 -47.19 26.64
CA LYS A 287 42.89 -46.13 25.62
C LYS A 287 41.85 -46.50 24.57
N LEU A 288 41.84 -47.75 24.12
CA LEU A 288 40.85 -48.26 23.17
C LEU A 288 39.44 -48.24 23.75
N LEU A 289 39.28 -48.58 25.04
CA LEU A 289 38.00 -48.49 25.74
C LEU A 289 37.46 -47.06 25.82
N LYS A 290 38.33 -46.08 26.14
CA LYS A 290 37.95 -44.66 26.14
C LYS A 290 37.53 -44.21 24.74
N LEU A 291 38.26 -44.61 23.71
CA LEU A 291 37.90 -44.29 22.32
C LEU A 291 36.54 -44.89 21.92
N LEU A 292 36.27 -46.15 22.30
CA LEU A 292 34.99 -46.79 22.07
C LEU A 292 33.83 -46.08 22.80
N GLN A 293 34.07 -45.56 24.01
CA GLN A 293 33.08 -44.76 24.71
C GLN A 293 32.78 -43.43 23.99
N SER A 294 33.81 -42.74 23.49
CA SER A 294 33.62 -41.52 22.68
C SER A 294 32.84 -41.80 21.39
N ILE A 295 33.18 -42.86 20.66
CA ILE A 295 32.46 -43.27 19.44
C ILE A 295 30.99 -43.59 19.75
N LYS A 296 30.70 -44.22 20.90
CA LYS A 296 29.33 -44.49 21.31
C LYS A 296 28.55 -43.19 21.57
N GLN A 297 29.17 -42.23 22.26
CA GLN A 297 28.54 -40.92 22.51
C GLN A 297 28.25 -40.16 21.21
N GLU A 298 29.20 -40.15 20.27
CA GLU A 298 28.99 -39.54 18.94
C GLU A 298 27.84 -40.22 18.18
N LYS A 299 27.75 -41.55 18.23
CA LYS A 299 26.65 -42.29 17.61
C LYS A 299 25.28 -41.97 18.24
N ASP A 300 25.23 -41.81 19.56
CA ASP A 300 24.00 -41.42 20.25
C ASP A 300 23.57 -39.99 19.85
N GLN A 301 24.53 -39.06 19.71
CA GLN A 301 24.26 -37.71 19.20
C GLN A 301 23.78 -37.70 17.75
N GLU A 302 24.41 -38.51 16.88
CA GLU A 302 23.99 -38.67 15.48
C GLU A 302 22.55 -39.19 15.39
N SER A 303 22.14 -40.12 16.27
CA SER A 303 20.77 -40.62 16.30
C SER A 303 19.75 -39.55 16.70
N VAL A 304 20.11 -38.59 17.56
CA VAL A 304 19.23 -37.47 17.93
C VAL A 304 19.13 -36.50 16.76
N LEU A 305 20.27 -36.09 16.19
CA LEU A 305 20.33 -35.23 15.01
C LEU A 305 19.54 -35.81 13.83
N SER A 306 19.61 -37.13 13.61
CA SER A 306 18.84 -37.79 12.55
C SER A 306 17.32 -37.69 12.78
N LYS A 307 16.85 -37.78 14.03
CA LYS A 307 15.43 -37.58 14.36
C LYS A 307 15.01 -36.13 14.15
N ASP A 308 15.83 -35.17 14.53
CA ASP A 308 15.56 -33.74 14.34
C ASP A 308 15.51 -33.38 12.84
N ILE A 309 16.39 -33.98 12.03
CA ILE A 309 16.37 -33.83 10.57
C ILE A 309 15.08 -34.39 9.98
N LEU A 310 14.60 -35.54 10.45
CA LEU A 310 13.33 -36.12 9.99
C LEU A 310 12.15 -35.22 10.35
N GLN A 311 12.07 -34.72 11.58
CA GLN A 311 11.02 -33.80 12.01
C GLN A 311 11.04 -32.48 11.22
N ASN A 312 12.22 -31.90 10.98
CA ASN A 312 12.35 -30.71 10.16
C ASN A 312 11.93 -30.95 8.70
N ASN A 313 12.22 -32.13 8.15
CA ASN A 313 11.77 -32.49 6.80
C ASN A 313 10.24 -32.62 6.72
N GLU A 314 9.58 -33.17 7.74
CA GLU A 314 8.12 -33.24 7.81
C GLU A 314 7.50 -31.83 7.82
N VAL A 315 8.01 -30.93 8.67
CA VAL A 315 7.58 -29.53 8.71
C VAL A 315 7.85 -28.83 7.38
N TYR A 316 8.99 -29.08 6.75
CA TYR A 316 9.32 -28.52 5.45
C TYR A 316 8.33 -28.97 4.36
N GLN A 317 7.96 -30.26 4.32
CA GLN A 317 6.97 -30.77 3.39
C GLN A 317 5.59 -30.15 3.62
N GLU A 318 5.18 -29.96 4.87
CA GLU A 318 3.91 -29.30 5.20
C GLU A 318 3.90 -27.83 4.72
N VAL A 319 4.97 -27.08 4.99
CA VAL A 319 5.12 -25.70 4.50
C VAL A 319 5.14 -25.63 2.97
N GLN A 320 5.80 -26.58 2.31
CA GLN A 320 5.85 -26.65 0.85
C GLN A 320 4.46 -26.92 0.27
N SER A 321 3.69 -27.82 0.85
CA SER A 321 2.31 -28.08 0.44
C SER A 321 1.42 -26.84 0.57
N ILE A 322 1.55 -26.10 1.68
CA ILE A 322 0.82 -24.83 1.89
C ILE A 322 1.22 -23.78 0.84
N LEU A 323 2.51 -23.70 0.50
CA LEU A 323 3.00 -22.78 -0.54
C LEU A 323 2.42 -23.12 -1.92
N GLU A 324 2.31 -24.40 -2.28
CA GLU A 324 1.69 -24.84 -3.52
C GLU A 324 0.19 -24.50 -3.56
N GLU A 325 -0.53 -24.72 -2.45
CA GLU A 325 -1.94 -24.31 -2.33
C GLU A 325 -2.13 -22.80 -2.46
N LEU A 326 -1.27 -22.00 -1.80
CA LEU A 326 -1.32 -20.55 -1.92
C LEU A 326 -0.98 -20.06 -3.33
N ALA A 327 -0.02 -20.71 -4.00
CA ALA A 327 0.34 -20.39 -5.38
C ALA A 327 -0.82 -20.67 -6.36
N THR A 328 -1.50 -21.80 -6.22
CA THR A 328 -2.67 -22.12 -7.04
C THR A 328 -3.82 -21.15 -6.78
N LYS A 329 -4.07 -20.78 -5.51
CA LYS A 329 -5.09 -19.80 -5.13
C LYS A 329 -4.78 -18.41 -5.69
N ARG A 330 -3.52 -17.99 -5.64
CA ARG A 330 -3.06 -16.74 -6.28
C ARG A 330 -3.31 -16.77 -7.78
N HIS A 331 -2.94 -17.86 -8.46
CA HIS A 331 -3.15 -17.99 -9.90
C HIS A 331 -4.64 -17.92 -10.28
N GLN A 332 -5.52 -18.55 -9.50
CA GLN A 332 -6.97 -18.44 -9.69
C GLN A 332 -7.51 -17.02 -9.49
N LEU A 333 -6.98 -16.28 -8.50
CA LEU A 333 -7.37 -14.89 -8.26
C LEU A 333 -6.88 -13.97 -9.38
N ASP A 334 -5.65 -14.17 -9.87
CA ASP A 334 -5.09 -13.42 -11.00
C ASP A 334 -5.93 -13.66 -12.27
N ALA A 335 -6.33 -14.90 -12.57
CA ALA A 335 -7.22 -15.22 -13.69
C ALA A 335 -8.61 -14.59 -13.56
N ARG A 336 -9.15 -14.48 -12.33
CA ARG A 336 -10.42 -13.77 -12.08
C ARG A 336 -10.25 -12.27 -12.28
N LEU A 337 -9.13 -11.70 -11.83
CA LEU A 337 -8.83 -10.27 -11.98
C LEU A 337 -8.74 -9.90 -13.47
N THR A 338 -7.99 -10.66 -14.26
CA THR A 338 -7.84 -10.41 -15.70
C THR A 338 -9.19 -10.52 -16.42
N SER A 339 -9.99 -11.54 -16.13
CA SER A 339 -11.34 -11.67 -16.69
C SER A 339 -12.24 -10.48 -16.37
N LYS A 340 -12.17 -9.94 -15.14
CA LYS A 340 -12.92 -8.73 -14.74
C LYS A 340 -12.38 -7.47 -15.41
N GLN A 341 -11.06 -7.32 -15.57
CA GLN A 341 -10.45 -6.20 -16.28
C GLN A 341 -10.82 -6.20 -17.77
N GLU A 342 -10.84 -7.36 -18.41
CA GLU A 342 -11.28 -7.51 -19.81
C GLU A 342 -12.77 -7.18 -19.95
N ALA A 343 -13.61 -7.66 -19.03
CA ALA A 343 -15.03 -7.33 -19.02
C ALA A 343 -15.27 -5.82 -18.82
N GLY A 344 -14.52 -5.18 -17.92
CA GLY A 344 -14.54 -3.73 -17.72
C GLY A 344 -14.11 -2.97 -18.98
N SER A 345 -13.02 -3.40 -19.61
CA SER A 345 -12.52 -2.79 -20.86
C SER A 345 -13.53 -2.92 -22.01
N LYS A 346 -14.19 -4.07 -22.13
CA LYS A 346 -15.28 -4.29 -23.09
C LYS A 346 -16.47 -3.37 -22.80
N PHE A 347 -16.85 -3.22 -21.53
CA PHE A 347 -17.93 -2.33 -21.12
C PHE A 347 -17.61 -0.86 -21.42
N ASP A 348 -16.38 -0.42 -21.15
CA ASP A 348 -15.91 0.93 -21.47
C ASP A 348 -15.90 1.21 -22.98
N LEU A 349 -15.45 0.24 -23.80
CA LEU A 349 -15.51 0.33 -25.25
C LEU A 349 -16.96 0.45 -25.75
N GLN A 350 -17.87 -0.38 -25.23
CA GLN A 350 -19.29 -0.31 -25.57
C GLN A 350 -19.92 1.02 -25.15
N PHE A 351 -19.58 1.52 -23.95
CA PHE A 351 -20.06 2.81 -23.46
C PHE A 351 -19.57 3.96 -24.33
N LYS A 352 -18.28 3.98 -24.68
CA LYS A 352 -17.70 4.99 -25.59
C LYS A 352 -18.36 4.94 -26.97
N ALA A 353 -18.56 3.75 -27.53
CA ALA A 353 -19.24 3.59 -28.82
C ALA A 353 -20.69 4.09 -28.77
N LYS A 354 -21.45 3.74 -27.72
CA LYS A 354 -22.83 4.19 -27.55
C LYS A 354 -22.92 5.70 -27.35
N LYS A 355 -22.00 6.30 -26.59
CA LYS A 355 -21.89 7.75 -26.41
C LYS A 355 -21.57 8.45 -27.75
N LYS A 356 -20.65 7.90 -28.54
CA LYS A 356 -20.32 8.46 -29.87
C LYS A 356 -21.53 8.41 -30.81
N ALA A 357 -22.20 7.26 -30.89
CA ALA A 357 -23.41 7.12 -31.70
C ALA A 357 -24.55 8.07 -31.25
N SER A 358 -24.73 8.24 -29.94
CA SER A 358 -25.71 9.19 -29.40
C SER A 358 -25.35 10.64 -29.74
N ASN A 359 -24.06 11.00 -29.71
CA ASN A 359 -23.61 12.33 -30.11
C ASN A 359 -23.78 12.57 -31.61
N GLU A 360 -23.48 11.58 -32.45
CA GLU A 360 -23.71 11.66 -33.90
C GLU A 360 -25.21 11.82 -34.22
N GLN A 361 -26.09 11.11 -33.52
CA GLN A 361 -27.54 11.31 -33.63
C GLN A 361 -27.96 12.73 -33.20
N LEU A 362 -27.39 13.25 -32.11
CA LEU A 362 -27.67 14.61 -31.66
C LEU A 362 -27.20 15.66 -32.70
N GLU A 363 -26.02 15.49 -33.29
CA GLU A 363 -25.51 16.34 -34.36
C GLU A 363 -26.41 16.30 -35.61
N GLN A 364 -26.90 15.12 -35.99
CA GLN A 364 -27.85 14.98 -37.09
C GLN A 364 -29.15 15.75 -36.81
N VAL A 365 -29.70 15.64 -35.60
CA VAL A 365 -30.90 16.38 -35.20
C VAL A 365 -30.66 17.89 -35.19
N ILE A 366 -29.49 18.35 -34.72
CA ILE A 366 -29.11 19.77 -34.74
C ILE A 366 -29.02 20.27 -36.19
N ASN A 367 -28.38 19.52 -37.08
CA ASN A 367 -28.28 19.86 -38.49
C ASN A 367 -29.66 19.90 -39.18
N GLN A 368 -30.51 18.92 -38.92
CA GLN A 368 -31.89 18.92 -39.41
C GLN A 368 -32.65 20.16 -38.91
N LYS A 369 -32.55 20.49 -37.62
CA LYS A 369 -33.17 21.70 -37.04
C LYS A 369 -32.65 22.97 -37.70
N MET A 370 -31.36 23.06 -38.03
CA MET A 370 -30.80 24.20 -38.78
C MET A 370 -31.36 24.30 -40.20
N ILE A 371 -31.49 23.18 -40.92
CA ILE A 371 -32.08 23.15 -42.26
C ILE A 371 -33.54 23.60 -42.19
N TYR A 372 -34.34 23.07 -41.26
CA TYR A 372 -35.73 23.49 -41.05
C TYR A 372 -35.83 24.98 -40.73
N LYS A 373 -34.94 25.51 -39.88
CA LYS A 373 -34.93 26.94 -39.56
C LYS A 373 -34.63 27.80 -40.80
N LYS A 374 -33.67 27.40 -41.64
CA LYS A 374 -33.38 28.09 -42.91
C LYS A 374 -34.58 28.05 -43.87
N LYS A 375 -35.22 26.89 -44.02
CA LYS A 375 -36.41 26.74 -44.87
C LYS A 375 -37.57 27.61 -44.37
N ASN A 376 -37.83 27.61 -43.07
CA ASN A 376 -38.88 28.43 -42.46
C ASN A 376 -38.61 29.94 -42.63
N ASN A 377 -37.34 30.37 -42.51
CA ASN A 377 -36.96 31.76 -42.78
C ASN A 377 -37.19 32.14 -44.26
N LEU A 378 -36.81 31.27 -45.20
CA LEU A 378 -37.07 31.47 -46.64
C LEU A 378 -38.58 31.55 -46.95
N GLU A 379 -39.37 30.66 -46.36
CA GLU A 379 -40.84 30.70 -46.49
C GLU A 379 -41.41 31.99 -45.89
N ALA A 380 -40.91 32.44 -44.74
CA ALA A 380 -41.31 33.72 -44.14
C ALA A 380 -40.97 34.92 -45.06
N GLU A 381 -39.77 34.96 -45.64
CA GLU A 381 -39.36 36.00 -46.61
C GLU A 381 -40.24 35.98 -47.88
N GLN A 382 -40.54 34.80 -48.41
CA GLN A 382 -41.46 34.66 -49.55
C GLN A 382 -42.86 35.17 -49.21
N THR A 383 -43.37 34.80 -48.03
CA THR A 383 -44.70 35.23 -47.56
C THR A 383 -44.75 36.75 -47.36
N GLU A 384 -43.70 37.34 -46.80
CA GLU A 384 -43.57 38.80 -46.66
C GLU A 384 -43.52 39.50 -48.04
N GLY A 385 -42.79 38.91 -49.01
CA GLY A 385 -42.74 39.39 -50.38
C GLY A 385 -44.11 39.36 -51.07
N THR A 386 -44.84 38.25 -50.96
CA THR A 386 -46.21 38.13 -51.50
C THR A 386 -47.19 39.08 -50.80
N LEU A 387 -47.04 39.30 -49.49
CA LEU A 387 -47.86 40.27 -48.75
C LEU A 387 -47.63 41.69 -49.28
N LYS A 388 -46.37 42.09 -49.51
CA LYS A 388 -46.02 43.40 -50.10
C LYS A 388 -46.57 43.55 -51.51
N GLN A 389 -46.50 42.50 -52.33
CA GLN A 389 -47.11 42.51 -53.67
C GLN A 389 -48.63 42.66 -53.59
N LYS A 390 -49.29 41.92 -52.70
CA LYS A 390 -50.74 42.02 -52.48
C LYS A 390 -51.14 43.42 -52.01
N GLN A 391 -50.37 44.02 -51.10
CA GLN A 391 -50.59 45.40 -50.65
C GLN A 391 -50.50 46.40 -51.80
N LYS A 392 -49.48 46.28 -52.67
CA LYS A 392 -49.36 47.14 -53.86
C LYS A 392 -50.57 47.02 -54.81
N VAL A 393 -51.04 45.80 -55.06
CA VAL A 393 -52.22 45.57 -55.92
C VAL A 393 -53.48 46.17 -55.28
N VAL A 394 -53.65 46.06 -53.97
CA VAL A 394 -54.77 46.70 -53.26
C VAL A 394 -54.69 48.22 -53.37
N GLU A 395 -53.50 48.81 -53.23
CA GLU A 395 -53.27 50.25 -53.42
C GLU A 395 -53.62 50.69 -54.86
N GLU A 396 -53.18 49.92 -55.87
CA GLU A 396 -53.49 50.18 -57.28
C GLU A 396 -54.98 50.05 -57.59
N LEU A 397 -55.65 49.04 -57.04
CA LEU A 397 -57.10 48.87 -57.16
C LEU A 397 -57.85 50.05 -56.53
N ARG A 398 -57.43 50.50 -55.33
CA ARG A 398 -58.03 51.65 -54.65
C ARG A 398 -57.88 52.94 -55.45
N ASN A 399 -56.69 53.17 -56.04
CA ASN A 399 -56.47 54.30 -56.94
C ASN A 399 -57.34 54.21 -58.20
N ARG A 400 -57.55 53.00 -58.73
CA ARG A 400 -58.38 52.78 -59.91
C ARG A 400 -59.87 52.96 -59.60
N GLU A 401 -60.33 52.53 -58.43
CA GLU A 401 -61.67 52.81 -57.92
C GLU A 401 -61.91 54.31 -57.81
N GLN A 402 -60.98 55.07 -57.19
CA GLN A 402 -61.07 56.53 -57.15
C GLN A 402 -61.12 57.17 -58.54
N GLN A 403 -60.30 56.70 -59.49
CA GLN A 403 -60.36 57.21 -60.87
C GLN A 403 -61.68 56.88 -61.58
N VAL A 404 -62.27 55.72 -61.31
CA VAL A 404 -63.58 55.36 -61.86
C VAL A 404 -64.67 56.21 -61.23
N GLU A 405 -64.62 56.44 -59.92
CA GLU A 405 -65.55 57.30 -59.19
C GLU A 405 -65.51 58.74 -59.73
N GLU A 406 -64.31 59.32 -59.91
CA GLU A 406 -64.15 60.62 -60.56
C GLU A 406 -64.68 60.65 -62.01
N ARG A 407 -64.50 59.56 -62.76
CA ARG A 407 -65.03 59.47 -64.14
C ARG A 407 -66.55 59.38 -64.15
N VAL A 408 -67.13 58.64 -63.21
CA VAL A 408 -68.58 58.52 -63.04
C VAL A 408 -69.17 59.86 -62.65
N GLU A 409 -68.56 60.60 -61.72
CA GLU A 409 -68.95 61.96 -61.38
C GLU A 409 -68.92 62.90 -62.60
N LYS A 410 -67.84 62.86 -63.40
CA LYS A 410 -67.73 63.63 -64.66
C LYS A 410 -68.78 63.23 -65.69
N MET A 411 -69.11 61.94 -65.79
CA MET A 411 -70.18 61.44 -66.68
C MET A 411 -71.55 61.91 -66.21
N PHE A 412 -71.82 61.88 -64.90
CA PHE A 412 -73.04 62.40 -64.31
C PHE A 412 -73.17 63.91 -64.53
N SER A 413 -72.10 64.69 -64.38
CA SER A 413 -72.14 66.13 -64.66
C SER A 413 -72.42 66.41 -66.14
N LEU A 414 -71.80 65.67 -67.06
CA LEU A 414 -72.09 65.76 -68.50
C LEU A 414 -73.52 65.36 -68.85
N TYR A 415 -74.05 64.32 -68.20
CA TYR A 415 -75.44 63.90 -68.37
C TYR A 415 -76.42 64.99 -67.90
N ILE A 416 -76.15 65.61 -66.75
CA ILE A 416 -76.94 66.74 -66.25
C ILE A 416 -76.89 67.92 -67.23
N GLU A 417 -75.71 68.28 -67.76
CA GLU A 417 -75.60 69.33 -68.78
C GLU A 417 -76.36 68.99 -70.07
N LEU A 418 -76.36 67.72 -70.49
CA LEU A 418 -77.04 67.28 -71.70
C LEU A 418 -78.56 67.28 -71.53
N VAL A 419 -79.06 66.89 -70.35
CA VAL A 419 -80.48 67.01 -69.97
C VAL A 419 -80.89 68.49 -69.92
N GLN A 420 -80.06 69.37 -69.35
CA GLN A 420 -80.31 70.82 -69.37
C GLN A 420 -80.37 71.38 -70.80
N LYS A 421 -79.43 71.01 -71.67
CA LYS A 421 -79.48 71.40 -73.09
C LYS A 421 -80.68 70.83 -73.85
N TYR A 422 -81.11 69.62 -73.50
CA TYR A 422 -82.31 69.02 -74.07
C TYR A 422 -83.57 69.73 -73.59
N GLU A 423 -83.66 70.11 -72.31
CA GLU A 423 -84.75 70.93 -71.79
C GLU A 423 -84.78 72.33 -72.41
N GLU A 424 -83.61 72.95 -72.64
CA GLU A 424 -83.50 74.23 -73.35
C GLU A 424 -83.94 74.10 -74.81
N SER A 425 -83.52 73.05 -75.51
CA SER A 425 -83.92 72.77 -76.89
C SER A 425 -85.42 72.42 -76.99
N TYR A 426 -85.98 71.71 -76.00
CA TYR A 426 -87.40 71.42 -75.91
C TYR A 426 -88.23 72.68 -75.61
N LYS A 427 -87.71 73.60 -74.77
CA LYS A 427 -88.35 74.91 -74.55
C LYS A 427 -88.31 75.78 -75.80
N GLN A 428 -87.21 75.78 -76.56
CA GLN A 428 -87.12 76.45 -77.86
C GLN A 428 -88.09 75.83 -78.87
N PHE A 429 -88.08 74.50 -79.04
CA PHE A 429 -88.98 73.81 -79.96
C PHE A 429 -90.46 73.98 -79.58
N LYS A 430 -90.79 73.99 -78.29
CA LYS A 430 -92.14 74.27 -77.81
C LYS A 430 -92.55 75.72 -78.11
N GLY A 431 -91.64 76.68 -77.99
CA GLY A 431 -91.85 78.08 -78.36
C GLY A 431 -92.10 78.26 -79.87
N GLU A 432 -91.27 77.64 -80.71
CA GLU A 432 -91.41 77.66 -82.17
C GLU A 432 -92.68 76.91 -82.64
N TRP A 433 -93.07 75.83 -81.93
CA TRP A 433 -94.30 75.10 -82.21
C TRP A 433 -95.55 75.89 -81.78
N THR A 434 -95.50 76.66 -80.70
CA THR A 434 -96.58 77.60 -80.35
C THR A 434 -96.70 78.74 -81.36
N ASP A 435 -95.59 79.28 -81.86
CA ASP A 435 -95.60 80.32 -82.90
C ASP A 435 -96.11 79.77 -84.25
N PHE A 436 -95.79 78.52 -84.59
CA PHE A 436 -96.33 77.84 -85.77
C PHE A 436 -97.83 77.53 -85.65
N LEU A 437 -98.30 77.07 -84.48
CA LEU A 437 -99.74 76.84 -84.24
C LEU A 437 -100.55 78.14 -84.29
N GLN A 438 -99.95 79.27 -83.90
CA GLN A 438 -100.57 80.60 -83.98
C GLN A 438 -100.63 81.13 -85.43
N ALA A 439 -99.71 80.72 -86.30
CA ALA A 439 -99.69 81.06 -87.73
C ALA A 439 -100.66 80.22 -88.60
N VAL A 440 -101.06 79.04 -88.12
CA VAL A 440 -101.92 78.08 -88.87
C VAL A 440 -103.37 78.05 -88.34
N GLY A 441 -103.71 78.85 -87.32
CA GLY A 441 -105.09 79.11 -86.90
C GLY A 441 -105.78 77.92 -86.20
N LEU A 442 -105.04 77.18 -85.37
CA LEU A 442 -105.56 76.05 -84.57
C LEU A 442 -105.39 76.21 -83.05
N ILE A 443 -104.95 77.39 -82.58
CA ILE A 443 -105.11 77.89 -81.21
C ILE A 443 -105.39 79.39 -81.27
#